data_AF-A0A834IHT7-F1
#
_entry.id   AF-A0A834IHT7-F1
#
_cell.length_a   1.000
_cell.length_b   1.000
_cell.length_c   1.000
_cell.angle_alpha   90.00
_cell.angle_beta   90.00
_cell.angle_gamma   90.00
#
_symmetry.space_group_name_H-M   'P 1'
#
loop_
_entity.id
_entity.type
_entity.pdbx_description
1 polymer ?
#
loop_
_entity_poly.entity_id
_entity_poly.type
_entity_poly.pdbx_seq_one_letter_code
_entity_poly.pdbx_strand_id
1 'polypeptide(L)'
;MYNTSIYILLAGFLANQAYCSPFKFCKESEANFDSCLTDAIQYAIDALKSDVNEYGLHNLKMIKVDSMSIEEGAGVVKFQQNYKNLELTGIADATVKNAHYDKANKVLSFTIQIPKFGQRADYIIKGNLMDMPINGNGKMWFKLDNLEMVHEIALEEYTKDDNQYFKIKSYNIQMSIKSASVHLENLFDGNKLLGDNLNKLLNEEWELLFHDQKPSMEKSYANEFKNYVQPFFDKLPANELF
;
A
#
# COMPACT_ATOMS: atom_id res chain seq x y z
N MET A 1 55.70 -5.88 42.53
CA MET A 1 56.43 -6.57 41.45
C MET A 1 55.52 -7.67 40.91
N TYR A 2 55.09 -7.53 39.65
CA TYR A 2 54.38 -8.50 38.76
C TYR A 2 53.06 -9.11 39.30
N ASN A 3 51.95 -9.21 38.57
CA ASN A 3 51.76 -9.17 37.13
C ASN A 3 50.30 -8.77 36.84
N THR A 4 50.14 -7.75 36.00
CA THR A 4 48.99 -7.53 35.13
C THR A 4 48.69 -8.76 34.26
N SER A 5 47.43 -8.86 33.81
CA SER A 5 46.92 -9.74 32.74
C SER A 5 46.30 -11.07 33.20
N ILE A 6 44.97 -11.09 33.34
CA ILE A 6 44.02 -12.01 32.70
C ILE A 6 42.69 -11.21 32.57
N TYR A 7 42.76 -10.11 31.82
CA TYR A 7 41.65 -9.71 30.94
C TYR A 7 42.04 -10.27 29.57
N ILE A 8 41.07 -10.64 28.73
CA ILE A 8 41.21 -11.35 27.45
C ILE A 8 40.90 -12.86 27.59
N LEU A 9 39.60 -13.17 27.58
CA LEU A 9 38.99 -14.25 26.79
C LEU A 9 37.47 -14.01 26.71
N LEU A 10 37.09 -12.78 26.38
CA LEU A 10 35.79 -12.41 25.80
C LEU A 10 36.10 -11.86 24.41
N ALA A 11 36.65 -12.71 23.56
CA ALA A 11 36.95 -12.39 22.18
C ALA A 11 36.32 -13.46 21.30
N GLY A 12 35.39 -13.02 20.44
CA GLY A 12 35.19 -13.69 19.15
C GLY A 12 34.05 -14.70 19.06
N PHE A 13 32.87 -14.38 19.59
CA PHE A 13 31.64 -14.72 18.87
C PHE A 13 30.83 -13.44 18.69
N LEU A 14 31.41 -12.47 17.95
CA LEU A 14 30.55 -11.63 17.12
C LEU A 14 29.96 -12.60 16.11
N ALA A 15 28.76 -13.07 16.41
CA ALA A 15 27.95 -13.78 15.44
C ALA A 15 27.79 -12.84 14.25
N ASN A 16 28.61 -13.04 13.22
CA ASN A 16 28.25 -12.69 11.86
C ASN A 16 27.11 -13.66 11.50
N GLN A 17 25.95 -13.48 12.12
CA GLN A 17 24.72 -13.95 11.50
C GLN A 17 24.65 -13.11 10.25
N ALA A 18 25.10 -13.68 9.13
CA ALA A 18 24.68 -13.22 7.83
C ALA A 18 23.16 -13.23 7.89
N TYR A 19 22.58 -12.06 8.18
CA TYR A 19 21.16 -11.91 8.28
C TYR A 19 20.67 -12.14 6.86
N CYS A 20 20.06 -13.30 6.60
CA CYS A 20 19.39 -13.54 5.33
C CYS A 20 18.18 -12.64 5.31
N SER A 21 18.36 -11.42 4.78
CA SER A 21 17.23 -10.55 4.48
C SER A 21 16.25 -11.32 3.60
N PRO A 22 14.94 -11.30 3.92
CA PRO A 22 13.91 -11.85 3.07
C PRO A 22 13.69 -10.98 1.81
N PHE A 23 14.48 -9.92 1.63
CA PHE A 23 14.46 -9.04 0.49
C PHE A 23 15.73 -9.16 -0.34
N LYS A 24 15.59 -8.88 -1.63
CA LYS A 24 16.70 -8.74 -2.56
C LYS A 24 16.99 -7.26 -2.75
N PHE A 25 18.26 -6.92 -2.83
CA PHE A 25 18.72 -5.57 -3.09
C PHE A 25 19.53 -5.55 -4.39
N CYS A 26 19.47 -4.43 -5.10
CA CYS A 26 20.05 -4.27 -6.42
C CYS A 26 21.13 -3.20 -6.34
N LYS A 27 22.23 -3.37 -7.07
CA LYS A 27 23.29 -2.36 -7.06
C LYS A 27 23.12 -1.43 -8.24
N GLU A 28 23.12 -0.12 -8.02
CA GLU A 28 23.01 0.88 -9.09
C GLU A 28 24.05 0.69 -10.21
N SER A 29 25.20 0.10 -9.90
CA SER A 29 26.27 -0.18 -10.88
C SER A 29 25.95 -1.30 -11.86
N GLU A 30 24.88 -2.07 -11.64
CA GLU A 30 24.50 -3.20 -12.47
C GLU A 30 23.86 -2.72 -13.79
N ALA A 31 24.32 -3.26 -14.92
CA ALA A 31 23.81 -2.88 -16.24
C ALA A 31 22.30 -3.18 -16.42
N ASN A 32 21.74 -4.08 -15.61
CA ASN A 32 20.34 -4.50 -15.60
C ASN A 32 19.60 -4.02 -14.34
N PHE A 33 20.02 -2.91 -13.74
CA PHE A 33 19.47 -2.39 -12.47
C PHE A 33 17.94 -2.34 -12.42
N ASP A 34 17.26 -1.76 -13.41
CA ASP A 34 15.78 -1.70 -13.46
C ASP A 34 15.11 -3.10 -13.49
N SER A 35 15.72 -4.06 -14.19
CA SER A 35 15.25 -5.45 -14.19
C SER A 35 15.47 -6.09 -12.82
N CYS A 36 16.61 -5.82 -12.17
CA CYS A 36 16.85 -6.27 -10.81
C CYS A 36 15.80 -5.68 -9.85
N LEU A 37 15.49 -4.38 -9.95
CA LEU A 37 14.48 -3.73 -9.12
C LEU A 37 13.11 -4.37 -9.31
N THR A 38 12.74 -4.66 -10.56
CA THR A 38 11.49 -5.35 -10.88
C THR A 38 11.41 -6.70 -10.16
N ASP A 39 12.47 -7.51 -10.25
CA ASP A 39 12.55 -8.82 -9.59
C ASP A 39 12.62 -8.71 -8.06
N ALA A 40 13.29 -7.70 -7.54
CA ALA A 40 13.43 -7.46 -6.10
C ALA A 40 12.08 -7.09 -5.46
N ILE A 41 11.30 -6.22 -6.11
CA ILE A 41 9.95 -5.87 -5.65
C ILE A 41 9.02 -7.08 -5.75
N GLN A 42 9.11 -7.87 -6.83
CA GLN A 42 8.32 -9.10 -6.94
C GLN A 42 8.65 -10.08 -5.81
N TYR A 43 9.95 -10.27 -5.54
CA TYR A 43 10.43 -11.12 -4.45
C TYR A 43 9.95 -10.61 -3.08
N ALA A 44 9.93 -9.29 -2.87
CA ALA A 44 9.41 -8.69 -1.65
C ALA A 44 7.91 -8.95 -1.46
N ILE A 45 7.10 -8.79 -2.51
CA ILE A 45 5.66 -9.11 -2.46
C ILE A 45 5.44 -10.60 -2.14
N ASP A 46 6.24 -11.49 -2.73
CA ASP A 46 6.17 -12.93 -2.47
C ASP A 46 6.59 -13.28 -1.04
N ALA A 47 7.65 -12.66 -0.51
CA ALA A 47 8.09 -12.82 0.87
C ALA A 47 7.01 -12.36 1.86
N LEU A 48 6.31 -11.26 1.53
CA LEU A 48 5.21 -10.70 2.31
C LEU A 48 3.90 -11.49 2.22
N LYS A 49 3.90 -12.70 1.63
CA LYS A 49 2.83 -13.69 1.86
C LYS A 49 2.82 -14.23 3.31
N SER A 50 3.86 -13.90 4.08
CA SER A 50 4.00 -14.10 5.52
C SER A 50 4.45 -12.79 6.19
N ASP A 51 4.31 -12.69 7.50
CA ASP A 51 4.78 -11.51 8.23
C ASP A 51 6.32 -11.42 8.21
N VAL A 52 6.83 -10.20 8.04
CA VAL A 52 8.25 -9.89 8.10
C VAL A 52 8.48 -8.90 9.25
N ASN A 53 8.34 -9.42 10.47
CA ASN A 53 8.34 -8.63 11.72
C ASN A 53 9.63 -7.83 11.92
N GLU A 54 10.77 -8.35 11.44
CA GLU A 54 12.06 -7.66 11.56
C GLU A 54 12.04 -6.30 10.84
N TYR A 55 11.29 -6.16 9.74
CA TYR A 55 11.07 -4.89 9.04
C TYR A 55 9.78 -4.18 9.45
N GLY A 56 9.02 -4.73 10.41
CA GLY A 56 7.73 -4.15 10.85
C GLY A 56 6.63 -4.28 9.80
N LEU A 57 6.76 -5.23 8.87
CA LEU A 57 5.82 -5.45 7.78
C LEU A 57 4.93 -6.66 8.09
N HIS A 58 3.62 -6.45 8.09
CA HIS A 58 2.64 -7.53 8.19
C HIS A 58 2.37 -8.13 6.81
N ASN A 59 1.84 -9.35 6.74
CA ASN A 59 1.57 -10.02 5.48
C ASN A 59 0.57 -9.26 4.58
N LEU A 60 0.75 -9.38 3.26
CA LEU A 60 -0.08 -8.77 2.21
C LEU A 60 -1.30 -9.63 1.82
N LYS A 61 -1.51 -10.81 2.43
CA LYS A 61 -2.72 -11.61 2.16
C LYS A 61 -3.98 -10.88 2.63
N MET A 62 -3.84 -10.15 3.74
CA MET A 62 -4.88 -9.27 4.26
C MET A 62 -4.22 -8.11 5.02
N ILE A 63 -4.28 -6.91 4.45
CA ILE A 63 -3.89 -5.69 5.16
C ILE A 63 -5.10 -5.23 5.98
N LYS A 64 -4.89 -5.02 7.28
CA LYS A 64 -5.91 -4.48 8.18
C LYS A 64 -5.61 -3.02 8.49
N VAL A 65 -6.62 -2.18 8.35
CA VAL A 65 -6.54 -0.74 8.61
C VAL A 65 -7.67 -0.37 9.56
N ASP A 66 -7.35 0.28 10.68
CA ASP A 66 -8.34 0.62 11.71
C ASP A 66 -9.42 1.56 11.19
N SER A 67 -9.01 2.58 10.42
CA SER A 67 -9.92 3.53 9.76
C SER A 67 -9.28 4.16 8.54
N MET A 68 -10.10 4.42 7.52
CA MET A 68 -9.72 5.16 6.32
C MET A 68 -10.88 6.08 5.93
N SER A 69 -10.59 7.27 5.43
CA SER A 69 -11.61 8.16 4.86
C SER A 69 -11.24 8.48 3.42
N ILE A 70 -12.24 8.42 2.54
CA ILE A 70 -12.12 8.85 1.15
C ILE A 70 -12.99 10.08 1.00
N GLU A 71 -12.39 11.18 0.58
CA GLU A 71 -13.10 12.44 0.35
C GLU A 71 -14.11 12.33 -0.80
N GLU A 72 -14.94 13.36 -0.94
CA GLU A 72 -15.86 13.46 -2.06
C GLU A 72 -15.15 13.39 -3.43
N GLY A 73 -15.92 13.05 -4.45
CA GLY A 73 -15.45 12.97 -5.82
C GLY A 73 -15.46 14.35 -6.48
N ALA A 74 -14.92 14.42 -7.69
CA ALA A 74 -14.81 15.68 -8.41
C ALA A 74 -16.16 16.20 -8.97
N GLY A 75 -17.21 15.38 -8.96
CA GLY A 75 -18.48 15.67 -9.63
C GLY A 75 -19.70 15.11 -8.92
N VAL A 76 -20.07 13.87 -9.22
CA VAL A 76 -21.39 13.32 -8.83
C VAL A 76 -21.41 12.74 -7.43
N VAL A 77 -20.28 12.30 -6.88
CA VAL A 77 -20.21 11.73 -5.53
C VAL A 77 -19.90 12.85 -4.53
N LYS A 78 -20.93 13.45 -3.94
CA LYS A 78 -20.82 14.63 -3.04
C LYS A 78 -20.94 14.21 -1.57
N PHE A 79 -20.09 13.30 -1.15
CA PHE A 79 -19.99 12.86 0.24
C PHE A 79 -18.62 12.23 0.52
N GLN A 80 -18.15 12.42 1.75
CA GLN A 80 -17.04 11.68 2.30
C GLN A 80 -17.48 10.26 2.67
N GLN A 81 -16.64 9.27 2.37
CA GLN A 81 -16.81 7.88 2.76
C GLN A 81 -15.91 7.60 3.97
N ASN A 82 -16.50 7.10 5.05
CA ASN A 82 -15.76 6.79 6.27
C ASN A 82 -15.79 5.28 6.50
N TYR A 83 -14.61 4.66 6.63
CA TYR A 83 -14.46 3.23 6.85
C TYR A 83 -13.80 2.94 8.19
N LYS A 84 -14.22 1.84 8.81
CA LYS A 84 -13.58 1.21 9.99
C LYS A 84 -13.41 -0.29 9.77
N ASN A 85 -12.46 -0.88 10.49
CA ASN A 85 -12.17 -2.32 10.40
C ASN A 85 -11.96 -2.76 8.94
N LEU A 86 -11.16 -1.98 8.21
CA LEU A 86 -10.93 -2.16 6.78
C LEU A 86 -9.99 -3.35 6.56
N GLU A 87 -10.38 -4.26 5.68
CA GLU A 87 -9.58 -5.39 5.23
C GLU A 87 -9.35 -5.26 3.72
N LEU A 88 -8.09 -5.14 3.31
CA LEU A 88 -7.67 -5.14 1.91
C LEU A 88 -7.06 -6.49 1.54
N THR A 89 -7.45 -7.05 0.41
CA THR A 89 -7.07 -8.40 -0.04
C THR A 89 -6.69 -8.41 -1.53
N GLY A 90 -5.91 -9.42 -1.92
CA GLY A 90 -5.45 -9.61 -3.31
C GLY A 90 -4.10 -8.97 -3.63
N ILE A 91 -3.56 -8.12 -2.75
CA ILE A 91 -2.26 -7.45 -2.96
C ILE A 91 -1.11 -8.46 -3.01
N ALA A 92 -1.17 -9.53 -2.21
CA ALA A 92 -0.20 -10.63 -2.25
C ALA A 92 -0.15 -11.41 -3.59
N ASP A 93 -1.16 -11.24 -4.45
CA ASP A 93 -1.24 -11.87 -5.78
C ASP A 93 -0.78 -10.92 -6.90
N ALA A 94 -0.19 -9.77 -6.54
CA ALA A 94 0.30 -8.79 -7.48
C ALA A 94 1.49 -9.33 -8.31
N THR A 95 1.52 -8.95 -9.58
CA THR A 95 2.67 -9.14 -10.48
C THR A 95 3.31 -7.78 -10.79
N VAL A 96 4.60 -7.64 -10.53
CA VAL A 96 5.36 -6.44 -10.92
C VAL A 96 5.63 -6.44 -12.42
N LYS A 97 5.33 -5.33 -13.09
CA LYS A 97 5.50 -5.18 -14.54
C LYS A 97 6.83 -4.52 -14.90
N ASN A 98 7.21 -3.52 -14.12
CA ASN A 98 8.46 -2.78 -14.26
C ASN A 98 8.74 -2.01 -12.96
N ALA A 99 9.99 -1.61 -12.80
CA ALA A 99 10.45 -0.71 -11.76
C ALA A 99 11.61 0.13 -12.30
N HIS A 100 11.74 1.35 -11.80
CA HIS A 100 12.81 2.28 -12.14
C HIS A 100 13.12 3.16 -10.95
N TYR A 101 14.40 3.49 -10.75
CA TYR A 101 14.83 4.47 -9.76
C TYR A 101 15.54 5.64 -10.43
N ASP A 102 14.89 6.80 -10.44
CA ASP A 102 15.48 8.06 -10.85
C ASP A 102 16.37 8.59 -9.72
N LYS A 103 17.67 8.33 -9.82
CA LYS A 103 18.66 8.77 -8.86
C LYS A 103 18.74 10.30 -8.69
N ALA A 104 18.55 11.05 -9.78
CA ALA A 104 18.69 12.51 -9.74
C ALA A 104 17.59 13.15 -8.87
N ASN A 105 16.37 12.62 -8.99
CA ASN A 105 15.21 13.09 -8.25
C ASN A 105 14.90 12.25 -6.99
N LYS A 106 15.61 11.14 -6.80
CA LYS A 106 15.40 10.13 -5.74
C LYS A 106 13.98 9.59 -5.74
N VAL A 107 13.49 9.22 -6.92
CA VAL A 107 12.13 8.71 -7.13
C VAL A 107 12.18 7.25 -7.56
N LEU A 108 11.59 6.37 -6.75
CA LEU A 108 11.32 4.98 -7.12
C LEU A 108 9.92 4.90 -7.72
N SER A 109 9.81 4.43 -8.96
CA SER A 109 8.54 4.14 -9.61
C SER A 109 8.45 2.66 -9.98
N PHE A 110 7.25 2.09 -9.84
CA PHE A 110 7.01 0.71 -10.26
C PHE A 110 5.53 0.48 -10.55
N THR A 111 5.25 -0.41 -11.49
CA THR A 111 3.88 -0.78 -11.86
C THR A 111 3.58 -2.20 -11.41
N ILE A 112 2.46 -2.38 -10.73
CA ILE A 112 1.94 -3.71 -10.37
C ILE A 112 0.58 -3.97 -10.99
N GLN A 113 0.32 -5.24 -11.31
CA GLN A 113 -1.00 -5.74 -11.71
C GLN A 113 -1.55 -6.67 -10.64
N ILE A 114 -2.71 -6.35 -10.09
CA ILE A 114 -3.48 -7.16 -9.17
C ILE A 114 -4.67 -7.77 -9.94
N PRO A 115 -4.77 -9.11 -10.07
CA PRO A 115 -5.87 -9.73 -10.81
C PRO A 115 -7.24 -9.45 -10.21
N LYS A 116 -7.34 -9.51 -8.88
CA LYS A 116 -8.56 -9.26 -8.10
C LYS A 116 -8.20 -8.58 -6.80
N PHE A 117 -8.61 -7.33 -6.65
CA PHE A 117 -8.49 -6.59 -5.40
C PHE A 117 -9.84 -6.62 -4.67
N GLY A 118 -9.80 -6.80 -3.36
CA GLY A 118 -11.00 -6.83 -2.52
C GLY A 118 -10.85 -5.97 -1.29
N GLN A 119 -11.90 -5.20 -0.99
CA GLN A 119 -12.04 -4.40 0.22
C GLN A 119 -13.31 -4.81 0.98
N ARG A 120 -13.19 -4.93 2.30
CA ARG A 120 -14.32 -5.09 3.23
C ARG A 120 -14.16 -4.11 4.37
N ALA A 121 -15.24 -3.47 4.79
CA ALA A 121 -15.20 -2.54 5.91
C ALA A 121 -16.58 -2.35 6.55
N ASP A 122 -16.59 -1.80 7.76
CA ASP A 122 -17.73 -1.04 8.27
C ASP A 122 -17.70 0.35 7.63
N TYR A 123 -18.78 0.77 6.99
CA TYR A 123 -18.89 2.07 6.33
C TYR A 123 -19.89 2.99 7.03
N ILE A 124 -19.67 4.29 6.91
CA ILE A 124 -20.65 5.35 7.20
C ILE A 124 -20.59 6.35 6.05
N ILE A 125 -21.74 6.58 5.41
CA ILE A 125 -21.90 7.54 4.32
C ILE A 125 -23.13 8.42 4.59
N LYS A 126 -22.97 9.72 4.37
CA LYS A 126 -24.07 10.70 4.38
C LYS A 126 -23.76 11.84 3.42
N GLY A 127 -24.65 12.06 2.46
CA GLY A 127 -24.58 13.20 1.54
C GLY A 127 -25.37 12.92 0.27
N ASN A 128 -24.86 13.31 -0.90
CA ASN A 128 -25.61 13.18 -2.15
C ASN A 128 -24.84 12.41 -3.22
N LEU A 129 -25.52 11.46 -3.86
CA LEU A 129 -25.10 10.90 -5.13
C LEU A 129 -25.89 11.62 -6.23
N MET A 130 -25.22 12.44 -7.02
CA MET A 130 -25.84 13.43 -7.90
C MET A 130 -26.74 14.39 -7.09
N ASP A 131 -28.06 14.29 -7.28
CA ASP A 131 -29.08 15.03 -6.53
C ASP A 131 -29.86 14.12 -5.56
N MET A 132 -29.51 12.82 -5.51
CA MET A 132 -30.16 11.85 -4.63
C MET A 132 -29.50 11.87 -3.25
N PRO A 133 -30.22 12.24 -2.18
CA PRO A 133 -29.69 12.15 -0.83
C PRO A 133 -29.51 10.68 -0.47
N ILE A 134 -28.32 10.31 -0.02
CA ILE A 134 -28.00 8.98 0.46
C ILE A 134 -27.54 9.04 1.92
N ASN A 135 -27.95 8.02 2.66
CA ASN A 135 -27.45 7.76 3.99
C ASN A 135 -27.32 6.24 4.15
N GLY A 136 -26.31 5.82 4.89
CA GLY A 136 -26.10 4.41 5.17
C GLY A 136 -24.98 4.21 6.17
N ASN A 137 -25.13 3.18 6.99
CA ASN A 137 -24.08 2.70 7.85
C ASN A 137 -24.21 1.18 7.98
N GLY A 138 -23.14 0.44 7.75
CA GLY A 138 -23.23 -1.03 7.72
C GLY A 138 -21.96 -1.66 7.19
N LYS A 139 -22.06 -2.90 6.71
CA LYS A 139 -20.93 -3.56 6.04
C LYS A 139 -20.89 -3.18 4.57
N MET A 140 -19.68 -3.10 4.04
CA MET A 140 -19.43 -2.93 2.62
C MET A 140 -18.51 -4.02 2.06
N TRP A 141 -18.70 -4.30 0.78
CA TRP A 141 -17.77 -5.08 -0.03
C TRP A 141 -17.49 -4.33 -1.31
N PHE A 142 -16.23 -4.15 -1.64
CA PHE A 142 -15.79 -3.54 -2.88
C PHE A 142 -14.78 -4.44 -3.56
N LYS A 143 -14.87 -4.57 -4.88
CA LYS A 143 -13.97 -5.39 -5.67
C LYS A 143 -13.56 -4.64 -6.91
N LEU A 144 -12.29 -4.76 -7.27
CA LEU A 144 -11.73 -4.29 -8.53
C LEU A 144 -11.15 -5.48 -9.27
N ASP A 145 -11.54 -5.67 -10.52
CA ASP A 145 -10.94 -6.68 -11.38
C ASP A 145 -9.86 -6.04 -12.27
N ASN A 146 -8.74 -6.75 -12.38
CA ASN A 146 -7.58 -6.34 -13.17
C ASN A 146 -7.12 -4.91 -12.84
N LEU A 147 -6.86 -4.66 -11.55
CA LEU A 147 -6.33 -3.40 -11.04
C LEU A 147 -4.84 -3.29 -11.37
N GLU A 148 -4.48 -2.34 -12.22
CA GLU A 148 -3.10 -1.89 -12.41
C GLU A 148 -2.85 -0.65 -11.55
N MET A 149 -1.73 -0.63 -10.83
CA MET A 149 -1.30 0.51 -10.03
C MET A 149 0.11 0.93 -10.42
N VAL A 150 0.27 2.20 -10.76
CA VAL A 150 1.58 2.84 -10.91
C VAL A 150 1.89 3.53 -9.59
N HIS A 151 2.98 3.11 -8.94
CA HIS A 151 3.45 3.66 -7.69
C HIS A 151 4.60 4.62 -7.95
N GLU A 152 4.63 5.74 -7.24
CA GLU A 152 5.73 6.70 -7.27
C GLU A 152 6.08 7.12 -5.84
N ILE A 153 7.31 6.82 -5.42
CA ILE A 153 7.81 7.07 -4.07
C ILE A 153 8.99 8.03 -4.17
N ALA A 154 8.81 9.26 -3.70
CA ALA A 154 9.90 10.22 -3.58
C ALA A 154 10.59 10.06 -2.22
N LEU A 155 11.91 9.88 -2.26
CA LEU A 155 12.73 9.65 -1.09
C LEU A 155 13.53 10.91 -0.74
N GLU A 156 13.72 11.15 0.56
CA GLU A 156 14.62 12.17 1.08
C GLU A 156 15.69 11.49 1.94
N GLU A 157 16.96 11.85 1.73
CA GLU A 157 18.07 11.34 2.53
C GLU A 157 18.14 12.08 3.87
N TYR A 158 18.47 11.35 4.92
CA TYR A 158 18.83 11.92 6.20
C TYR A 158 19.93 11.11 6.88
N THR A 159 20.73 11.77 7.70
CA THR A 159 21.83 11.12 8.43
C THR A 159 21.38 10.73 9.83
N LYS A 160 21.67 9.49 10.21
CA LYS A 160 21.44 8.93 11.54
C LYS A 160 22.57 7.97 11.87
N ASP A 161 23.19 8.12 13.04
CA ASP A 161 24.28 7.24 13.51
C ASP A 161 25.41 7.09 12.47
N ASP A 162 25.85 8.21 11.88
CA ASP A 162 26.86 8.30 10.82
C ASP A 162 26.54 7.55 9.50
N ASN A 163 25.32 7.02 9.37
CA ASN A 163 24.81 6.37 8.16
C ASN A 163 23.75 7.23 7.45
N GLN A 164 23.65 7.10 6.13
CA GLN A 164 22.58 7.72 5.35
C GLN A 164 21.38 6.77 5.29
N TYR A 165 20.18 7.31 5.49
CA TYR A 165 18.91 6.61 5.40
C TYR A 165 17.97 7.35 4.45
N PHE A 166 16.98 6.64 3.92
CA PHE A 166 15.88 7.26 3.21
C PHE A 166 14.64 7.36 4.10
N LYS A 167 13.90 8.45 3.96
CA LYS A 167 12.52 8.57 4.43
C LYS A 167 11.61 8.89 3.25
N ILE A 168 10.36 8.43 3.30
CA ILE A 168 9.39 8.71 2.24
C ILE A 168 8.89 10.16 2.37
N LYS A 169 9.31 11.01 1.43
CA LYS A 169 8.84 12.39 1.32
C LYS A 169 7.40 12.40 0.81
N SER A 170 7.13 11.74 -0.30
CA SER A 170 5.78 11.58 -0.87
C SER A 170 5.59 10.20 -1.47
N TYR A 171 4.33 9.74 -1.48
CA TYR A 171 3.90 8.51 -2.11
C TYR A 171 2.66 8.84 -2.92
N ASN A 172 2.70 8.56 -4.22
CA ASN A 172 1.55 8.72 -5.12
C ASN A 172 1.24 7.37 -5.76
N ILE A 173 -0.04 7.17 -6.11
CA ILE A 173 -0.46 6.05 -6.95
C ILE A 173 -1.35 6.56 -8.08
N GLN A 174 -1.36 5.82 -9.19
CA GLN A 174 -2.36 5.94 -10.23
C GLN A 174 -3.01 4.57 -10.45
N MET A 175 -4.34 4.53 -10.51
CA MET A 175 -5.11 3.30 -10.65
C MET A 175 -5.79 3.18 -12.01
N SER A 176 -5.70 2.00 -12.62
CA SER A 176 -6.47 1.63 -13.81
C SER A 176 -7.15 0.28 -13.56
N ILE A 177 -8.43 0.15 -13.92
CA ILE A 177 -9.23 -1.05 -13.62
C ILE A 177 -9.99 -1.52 -14.86
N LYS A 178 -10.38 -2.79 -14.88
CA LYS A 178 -11.29 -3.33 -15.90
C LYS A 178 -12.75 -3.23 -15.48
N SER A 179 -13.04 -3.48 -14.21
CA SER A 179 -14.39 -3.36 -13.65
C SER A 179 -14.33 -3.15 -12.14
N ALA A 180 -15.37 -2.51 -11.61
CA ALA A 180 -15.60 -2.38 -10.18
C ALA A 180 -16.96 -2.98 -9.82
N SER A 181 -17.08 -3.49 -8.60
CA SER A 181 -18.37 -3.84 -8.00
C SER A 181 -18.39 -3.45 -6.54
N VAL A 182 -19.55 -3.03 -6.06
CA VAL A 182 -19.76 -2.61 -4.68
C VAL A 182 -21.06 -3.17 -4.14
N HIS A 183 -21.06 -3.51 -2.85
CA HIS A 183 -22.25 -3.84 -2.10
C HIS A 183 -22.22 -3.11 -0.76
N LEU A 184 -23.32 -2.41 -0.46
CA LEU A 184 -23.52 -1.66 0.77
C LEU A 184 -24.77 -2.19 1.48
N GLU A 185 -24.61 -2.62 2.73
CA GLU A 185 -25.73 -3.02 3.60
C GLU A 185 -26.33 -1.81 4.32
N ASN A 186 -27.59 -1.93 4.76
CA ASN A 186 -28.26 -0.96 5.63
C ASN A 186 -28.24 0.49 5.09
N LEU A 187 -28.47 0.64 3.79
CA LEU A 187 -28.77 1.92 3.15
C LEU A 187 -30.19 2.37 3.50
N PHE A 188 -30.40 3.69 3.61
CA PHE A 188 -31.72 4.29 3.87
C PHE A 188 -32.43 3.71 5.08
N ASP A 189 -31.71 3.62 6.21
CA ASP A 189 -32.20 3.04 7.47
C ASP A 189 -32.82 1.63 7.31
N GLY A 190 -32.26 0.83 6.39
CA GLY A 190 -32.68 -0.55 6.15
C GLY A 190 -33.81 -0.73 5.14
N ASN A 191 -34.19 0.31 4.40
CA ASN A 191 -35.17 0.18 3.32
C ASN A 191 -34.61 -0.67 2.17
N LYS A 192 -35.02 -1.93 2.10
CA LYS A 192 -34.53 -2.92 1.13
C LYS A 192 -34.74 -2.50 -0.32
N LEU A 193 -35.89 -1.92 -0.68
CA LEU A 193 -36.16 -1.52 -2.07
C LEU A 193 -35.20 -0.43 -2.52
N LEU A 194 -35.01 0.61 -1.70
CA LEU A 194 -34.09 1.71 -2.01
C LEU A 194 -32.64 1.26 -1.98
N GLY A 195 -32.27 0.43 -1.00
CA GLY A 195 -30.92 -0.14 -0.90
C GLY A 195 -30.56 -1.05 -2.07
N ASP A 196 -31.46 -1.94 -2.50
CA ASP A 196 -31.25 -2.83 -3.65
C ASP A 196 -31.11 -2.00 -4.94
N ASN A 197 -31.94 -0.97 -5.12
CA ASN A 197 -31.87 -0.09 -6.28
C ASN A 197 -30.60 0.75 -6.31
N LEU A 198 -30.14 1.30 -5.16
CA LEU A 198 -28.89 2.04 -5.11
C LEU A 198 -27.70 1.12 -5.38
N ASN A 199 -27.64 -0.06 -4.77
CA ASN A 199 -26.59 -1.04 -5.10
C ASN A 199 -26.56 -1.37 -6.60
N LYS A 200 -27.73 -1.58 -7.21
CA LYS A 200 -27.83 -1.81 -8.65
C LYS A 200 -27.25 -0.63 -9.45
N LEU A 201 -27.67 0.59 -9.15
CA LEU A 201 -27.16 1.80 -9.79
C LEU A 201 -25.63 1.93 -9.65
N LEU A 202 -25.08 1.71 -8.46
CA LEU A 202 -23.63 1.80 -8.22
C LEU A 202 -22.83 0.80 -9.07
N ASN A 203 -23.38 -0.38 -9.33
CA ASN A 203 -22.73 -1.40 -10.16
C ASN A 203 -22.98 -1.20 -11.65
N GLU A 204 -24.11 -0.62 -12.06
CA GLU A 204 -24.38 -0.27 -13.46
C GLU A 204 -23.55 0.94 -13.92
N GLU A 205 -23.41 1.95 -13.05
CA GLU A 205 -22.68 3.20 -13.30
C GLU A 205 -21.25 3.19 -12.76
N TRP A 206 -20.68 2.00 -12.54
CA TRP A 206 -19.39 1.84 -11.84
C TRP A 206 -18.25 2.64 -12.51
N GLU A 207 -18.24 2.77 -13.83
CA GLU A 207 -17.17 3.44 -14.58
C GLU A 207 -17.18 4.95 -14.32
N LEU A 208 -18.37 5.57 -14.41
CA LEU A 208 -18.59 6.97 -14.10
C LEU A 208 -18.19 7.27 -12.65
N LEU A 209 -18.68 6.44 -11.72
CA LEU A 209 -18.47 6.64 -10.28
C LEU A 209 -17.02 6.40 -9.87
N PHE A 210 -16.36 5.41 -10.46
CA PHE A 210 -14.95 5.17 -10.22
C PHE A 210 -14.11 6.35 -10.73
N HIS A 211 -14.36 6.85 -11.93
CA HIS A 211 -13.62 8.00 -12.45
C HIS A 211 -13.82 9.26 -11.59
N ASP A 212 -15.03 9.47 -11.08
CA ASP A 212 -15.36 10.58 -10.17
C ASP A 212 -14.60 10.52 -8.83
N GLN A 213 -14.50 9.32 -8.26
CA GLN A 213 -13.88 9.05 -6.96
C GLN A 213 -12.37 8.78 -7.03
N LYS A 214 -11.86 8.40 -8.20
CA LYS A 214 -10.48 7.92 -8.40
C LYS A 214 -9.42 8.83 -7.76
N PRO A 215 -9.43 10.17 -7.93
CA PRO A 215 -8.42 11.02 -7.31
C PRO A 215 -8.39 10.92 -5.76
N SER A 216 -9.57 10.91 -5.13
CA SER A 216 -9.71 10.79 -3.67
C SER A 216 -9.33 9.40 -3.18
N MET A 217 -9.66 8.36 -3.95
CA MET A 217 -9.24 6.99 -3.67
C MET A 217 -7.71 6.83 -3.76
N GLU A 218 -7.11 7.32 -4.84
CA GLU A 218 -5.65 7.26 -5.07
C GLU A 218 -4.89 7.91 -3.91
N LYS A 219 -5.32 9.10 -3.49
CA LYS A 219 -4.72 9.79 -2.33
C LYS A 219 -4.81 8.97 -1.04
N SER A 220 -5.98 8.37 -0.78
CA SER A 220 -6.23 7.63 0.45
C SER A 220 -5.42 6.34 0.51
N TYR A 221 -5.44 5.54 -0.56
CA TYR A 221 -4.63 4.32 -0.66
C TYR A 221 -3.13 4.61 -0.69
N ALA A 222 -2.68 5.69 -1.33
CA ALA A 222 -1.27 6.08 -1.30
C ALA A 222 -0.79 6.36 0.12
N ASN A 223 -1.61 7.01 0.96
CA ASN A 223 -1.30 7.22 2.37
C ASN A 223 -1.22 5.89 3.14
N GLU A 224 -2.16 4.97 2.92
CA GLU A 224 -2.13 3.65 3.56
C GLU A 224 -0.89 2.84 3.15
N PHE A 225 -0.56 2.81 1.85
CA PHE A 225 0.64 2.14 1.37
C PHE A 225 1.91 2.80 1.89
N LYS A 226 1.97 4.14 1.96
CA LYS A 226 3.08 4.86 2.59
C LYS A 226 3.27 4.42 4.03
N ASN A 227 2.20 4.42 4.84
CA ASN A 227 2.26 4.01 6.24
C ASN A 227 2.72 2.56 6.38
N TYR A 228 2.26 1.68 5.49
CA TYR A 228 2.67 0.28 5.47
C TYR A 228 4.16 0.11 5.15
N VAL A 229 4.71 0.83 4.17
CA VAL A 229 6.13 0.65 3.76
C VAL A 229 7.13 1.53 4.53
N GLN A 230 6.69 2.58 5.23
CA GLN A 230 7.58 3.49 5.95
C GLN A 230 8.55 2.75 6.92
N PRO A 231 8.11 1.74 7.71
CA PRO A 231 9.01 1.02 8.62
C PRO A 231 10.18 0.32 7.93
N PHE A 232 10.03 -0.07 6.65
CA PHE A 232 11.09 -0.68 5.86
C PHE A 232 12.20 0.32 5.54
N PHE A 233 11.84 1.52 5.06
CA PHE A 233 12.80 2.59 4.77
C PHE A 233 13.49 3.13 6.02
N ASP A 234 12.80 3.13 7.17
CA ASP A 234 13.37 3.61 8.44
C ASP A 234 14.46 2.67 9.01
N LYS A 235 14.50 1.40 8.57
CA LYS A 235 15.41 0.37 9.09
C LYS A 235 16.66 0.17 8.24
N LEU A 236 16.61 0.47 6.94
CA LEU A 236 17.69 0.17 6.01
C LEU A 236 18.50 1.42 5.65
N PRO A 237 19.83 1.38 5.82
CA PRO A 237 20.72 2.38 5.24
C PRO A 237 20.53 2.49 3.72
N ALA A 238 20.67 3.70 3.18
CA ALA A 238 20.48 4.00 1.76
C ALA A 238 21.37 3.15 0.83
N ASN A 239 22.60 2.87 1.25
CA ASN A 239 23.57 2.04 0.52
C ASN A 239 23.29 0.53 0.58
N GLU A 240 22.34 0.09 1.40
CA GLU A 240 21.85 -1.30 1.38
C GLU A 240 20.66 -1.47 0.43
N LEU A 241 19.94 -0.39 0.11
CA LEU A 241 18.78 -0.40 -0.79
C LEU A 241 19.19 -0.40 -2.28
N PHE A 242 20.19 0.39 -2.64
CA PHE A 242 20.67 0.62 -4.01
C PHE A 242 22.21 0.66 -4.11
#